data_AF-I0UZ21-F1
#
_entry.id   AF-I0UZ21-F1
#
_cell.length_a   1.000
_cell.length_b   1.000
_cell.length_c   1.000
_cell.angle_alpha   90.00
_cell.angle_beta   90.00
_cell.angle_gamma   90.00
#
_symmetry.space_group_name_H-M   'P 1'
#
loop_
_entity.id
_entity.type
_entity.pdbx_description
1 polymer ?
#
loop_
_entity_poly.entity_id
_entity_poly.type
_entity_poly.pdbx_seq_one_letter_code
_entity_poly.pdbx_strand_id
1 'polypeptide(L)'
;MTRGFELDPEVLYRGAARLDTAADGANEAANTAGAATGAAEDFGPSAQAQETASAWAALVKTRADEMASLASSTRELAHAVRAAADTYEQADSEHSEDLQQKEMEPTTEQERQRRGESQERQQQESAEAEAEEEARRRGPSEGN
;
A
#
# COMPACT_ATOMS: atom_id res chain seq x y z
N MET A 1 -0.09 -19.31 11.50
CA MET A 1 0.73 -18.67 10.46
C MET A 1 -0.20 -18.26 9.35
N THR A 2 -0.79 -17.07 9.47
CA THR A 2 -1.69 -16.51 8.47
C THR A 2 -0.85 -16.15 7.25
N ARG A 3 -1.12 -16.81 6.12
CA ARG A 3 -0.68 -16.35 4.81
C ARG A 3 -1.36 -15.01 4.55
N GLY A 4 -0.72 -13.91 4.96
CA GLY A 4 -1.01 -12.59 4.39
C GLY A 4 -0.84 -12.67 2.88
N PHE A 5 -1.53 -11.82 2.14
CA PHE A 5 -1.43 -11.78 0.68
C PHE A 5 0.04 -11.63 0.28
N GLU A 6 0.61 -12.66 -0.32
CA GLU A 6 2.02 -12.72 -0.74
C GLU A 6 2.24 -11.91 -2.04
N LEU A 7 1.49 -10.82 -2.22
CA LEU A 7 1.55 -10.00 -3.41
C LEU A 7 2.31 -8.73 -3.09
N ASP A 8 3.59 -8.73 -3.44
CA ASP A 8 4.46 -7.55 -3.36
C ASP A 8 3.83 -6.36 -4.13
N PRO A 9 3.42 -5.26 -3.44
CA PRO A 9 2.82 -4.08 -4.07
C PRO A 9 3.69 -3.49 -5.20
N GLU A 10 5.02 -3.67 -5.14
CA GLU A 10 5.94 -3.25 -6.21
C GLU A 10 5.68 -3.94 -7.55
N VAL A 11 5.10 -5.14 -7.56
CA VAL A 11 4.67 -5.79 -8.81
C VAL A 11 3.53 -5.01 -9.46
N LEU A 12 2.58 -4.52 -8.65
CA LEU A 12 1.45 -3.74 -9.13
C LEU A 12 1.89 -2.34 -9.60
N TYR A 13 2.74 -1.65 -8.84
CA TYR A 13 3.29 -0.36 -9.28
C TYR A 13 4.06 -0.47 -10.60
N ARG A 14 4.90 -1.51 -10.76
CA ARG A 14 5.57 -1.79 -12.05
C ARG A 14 4.59 -2.11 -13.17
N GLY A 15 3.51 -2.84 -12.87
CA GLY A 15 2.41 -3.11 -13.80
C GLY A 15 1.73 -1.83 -14.28
N ALA A 16 1.38 -0.94 -13.35
CA ALA A 16 0.79 0.36 -13.66
C ALA A 16 1.71 1.23 -14.52
N ALA A 17 3.02 1.30 -14.22
CA ALA A 17 3.97 2.06 -15.03
C ALA A 17 4.09 1.54 -16.47
N ARG A 18 3.98 0.21 -16.67
CA ARG A 18 3.94 -0.39 -18.02
C ARG A 18 2.65 -0.02 -18.76
N LEU A 19 1.52 0.06 -18.05
CA LEU A 19 0.25 0.52 -18.63
C LEU A 19 0.34 1.98 -19.05
N ASP A 20 0.95 2.87 -18.25
CA ASP A 20 1.17 4.26 -18.65
C ASP A 20 2.01 4.36 -19.93
N THR A 21 3.11 3.61 -19.99
CA THR A 21 3.96 3.56 -21.18
C THR A 21 3.18 3.11 -22.42
N ALA A 22 2.31 2.10 -22.26
CA ALA A 22 1.45 1.62 -23.35
C ALA A 22 0.41 2.68 -23.76
N ALA A 23 -0.18 3.39 -22.80
CA ALA A 23 -1.12 4.48 -23.07
C ALA A 23 -0.46 5.64 -23.82
N ASP A 24 0.78 5.99 -23.46
CA ASP A 24 1.55 7.03 -24.14
C ASP A 24 1.87 6.61 -25.58
N GLY A 25 2.28 5.36 -25.80
CA GLY A 25 2.48 4.81 -27.14
C GLY A 25 1.20 4.80 -27.99
N ALA A 26 0.05 4.48 -27.39
CA ALA A 26 -1.24 4.55 -28.08
C ALA A 26 -1.63 5.99 -28.46
N ASN A 27 -1.37 6.96 -27.58
CA ASN A 27 -1.57 8.38 -27.89
C ASN A 27 -0.64 8.88 -29.00
N GLU A 28 0.63 8.48 -28.99
CA GLU A 28 1.58 8.82 -30.05
C GLU A 28 1.15 8.23 -31.39
N ALA A 29 0.70 6.97 -31.40
CA ALA A 29 0.15 6.32 -32.59
C ALA A 29 -1.12 7.03 -33.08
N ALA A 30 -2.01 7.45 -32.18
CA ALA A 30 -3.21 8.21 -32.53
C ALA A 30 -2.87 9.54 -33.21
N ASN A 31 -1.90 10.29 -32.66
CA ASN A 31 -1.44 11.55 -33.22
C ASN A 31 -0.78 11.37 -34.58
N THR A 32 0.06 10.34 -34.71
CA THR A 32 0.73 9.98 -35.97
C THR A 32 -0.29 9.59 -37.04
N ALA A 33 -1.28 8.78 -36.67
CA ALA A 33 -2.39 8.42 -37.57
C ALA A 33 -3.17 9.67 -37.98
N GLY A 34 -3.59 10.51 -37.03
CA GLY A 34 -4.34 11.74 -37.30
C GLY A 34 -3.62 12.71 -38.25
N ALA A 35 -2.29 12.72 -38.26
CA ALA A 35 -1.48 13.50 -39.19
C ALA A 35 -1.41 12.90 -40.62
N ALA A 36 -1.79 11.63 -40.80
CA ALA A 36 -1.71 10.88 -42.05
C ALA A 36 -2.97 11.00 -42.95
N THR A 37 -3.80 12.02 -42.74
CA THR A 37 -5.03 12.25 -43.54
C THR A 37 -4.75 12.57 -45.01
N GLY A 38 -3.52 12.96 -45.36
CA GLY A 38 -3.10 13.27 -46.75
C GLY A 38 -3.81 14.51 -47.31
N ALA A 39 -3.23 15.14 -48.33
CA ALA A 39 -3.96 16.14 -49.10
C ALA A 39 -4.89 15.44 -50.09
N ALA A 40 -6.08 15.99 -50.35
CA ALA A 40 -6.98 15.44 -51.38
C ALA A 40 -6.29 15.35 -52.76
N GLU A 41 -5.31 16.22 -52.99
CA GLU A 41 -4.47 16.29 -54.19
C GLU A 41 -3.62 15.02 -54.39
N ASP A 42 -3.21 14.34 -53.30
CA ASP A 42 -2.40 13.12 -53.33
C ASP A 42 -3.15 11.92 -53.94
N PHE A 43 -4.48 11.98 -53.93
CA PHE A 43 -5.36 10.94 -54.48
C PHE A 43 -5.64 11.16 -55.98
N GLY A 44 -5.30 12.34 -56.52
CA GLY A 44 -5.53 12.75 -57.90
C GLY A 44 -6.75 13.66 -58.11
N PRO A 45 -6.94 14.18 -59.34
CA PRO A 45 -7.90 15.26 -59.60
C PRO A 45 -9.34 14.79 -59.90
N SER A 46 -9.61 13.48 -59.93
CA SER A 46 -10.93 12.95 -60.31
C SER A 46 -11.96 13.08 -59.18
N ALA A 47 -13.25 13.07 -59.52
CA ALA A 47 -14.31 13.05 -58.51
C ALA A 47 -14.19 11.82 -57.58
N GLN A 48 -13.80 10.67 -58.14
CA GLN A 48 -13.60 9.44 -57.38
C GLN A 48 -12.36 9.50 -56.48
N ALA A 49 -11.33 10.25 -56.86
CA ALA A 49 -10.18 10.54 -56.00
C ALA A 49 -10.59 11.40 -54.79
N GLN A 50 -11.43 12.42 -54.98
CA GLN A 50 -11.95 13.23 -53.88
C GLN A 50 -12.81 12.43 -52.89
N GLU A 51 -13.64 11.51 -53.40
CA GLU A 51 -14.42 10.60 -52.57
C GLU A 51 -13.50 9.65 -51.76
N THR A 52 -12.46 9.12 -52.41
CA THR A 52 -11.47 8.25 -51.76
C THR A 52 -10.68 8.99 -50.67
N ALA A 53 -10.25 10.23 -50.94
CA ALA A 53 -9.57 11.08 -49.97
C ALA A 53 -10.46 11.35 -48.73
N SER A 54 -11.74 11.62 -48.96
CA SER A 54 -12.71 11.85 -47.89
C SER A 54 -12.94 10.59 -47.04
N ALA A 55 -13.08 9.43 -47.69
CA ALA A 55 -13.23 8.15 -47.01
C ALA A 55 -11.95 7.78 -46.20
N TRP A 56 -10.78 8.04 -46.76
CA TRP A 56 -9.50 7.86 -46.08
C TRP A 56 -9.39 8.74 -44.84
N ALA A 57 -9.68 10.04 -44.95
CA ALA A 57 -9.64 10.96 -43.82
C ALA A 57 -10.61 10.53 -42.70
N ALA A 58 -11.81 10.07 -43.06
CA ALA A 58 -12.79 9.55 -42.10
C ALA A 58 -12.31 8.27 -41.39
N LEU A 59 -11.67 7.36 -42.12
CA LEU A 59 -11.07 6.14 -41.56
C LEU A 59 -9.93 6.48 -40.60
N VAL A 60 -9.00 7.33 -41.03
CA VAL A 60 -7.86 7.79 -40.22
C VAL A 60 -8.34 8.43 -38.93
N LYS A 61 -9.33 9.34 -39.02
CA LYS A 61 -9.92 9.98 -37.83
C LYS A 61 -10.52 8.95 -36.88
N THR A 62 -11.32 8.02 -37.39
CA THR A 62 -11.92 6.95 -36.56
C THR A 62 -10.85 6.15 -35.82
N ARG A 63 -9.75 5.79 -36.49
CA ARG A 63 -8.65 5.04 -35.86
C ARG A 63 -7.89 5.86 -34.82
N ALA A 64 -7.67 7.15 -35.07
CA ALA A 64 -7.07 8.04 -34.09
C ALA A 64 -7.95 8.17 -32.84
N ASP A 65 -9.27 8.33 -33.01
CA ASP A 65 -10.24 8.42 -31.92
C ASP A 65 -10.28 7.11 -31.09
N GLU A 66 -10.27 5.95 -31.75
CA GLU A 66 -10.20 4.64 -31.09
C GLU A 66 -8.90 4.46 -30.28
N MET A 67 -7.75 4.85 -30.82
CA MET A 67 -6.46 4.79 -30.12
C MET A 67 -6.40 5.74 -28.93
N ALA A 68 -6.94 6.95 -29.06
CA ALA A 68 -7.04 7.90 -27.95
C ALA A 68 -7.96 7.37 -26.83
N SER A 69 -9.08 6.74 -27.20
CA SER A 69 -9.97 6.06 -26.25
C SER A 69 -9.26 4.92 -25.51
N LEU A 70 -8.53 4.06 -26.26
CA LEU A 70 -7.72 2.98 -25.67
C LEU A 70 -6.66 3.52 -24.71
N ALA A 71 -5.97 4.60 -25.06
CA ALA A 71 -5.02 5.25 -24.18
C ALA A 71 -5.68 5.75 -22.88
N SER A 72 -6.86 6.35 -22.97
CA SER A 72 -7.63 6.79 -21.78
C SER A 72 -7.97 5.62 -20.87
N SER A 73 -8.60 4.56 -21.41
CA SER A 73 -8.96 3.38 -20.62
C SER A 73 -7.74 2.66 -20.02
N THR A 74 -6.60 2.69 -20.72
CA THR A 74 -5.35 2.12 -20.22
C THR A 74 -4.80 2.91 -19.02
N ARG A 75 -4.90 4.25 -19.04
CA ARG A 75 -4.54 5.09 -17.89
C ARG A 75 -5.47 4.89 -16.71
N GLU A 76 -6.77 4.74 -16.95
CA GLU A 76 -7.75 4.43 -15.90
C GLU A 76 -7.42 3.09 -15.23
N LEU A 77 -7.05 2.07 -16.02
CA LEU A 77 -6.59 0.80 -15.50
C LEU A 77 -5.30 0.94 -14.69
N ALA A 78 -4.33 1.71 -15.18
CA ALA A 78 -3.08 1.99 -14.45
C ALA A 78 -3.37 2.63 -13.09
N HIS A 79 -4.29 3.60 -13.04
CA HIS A 79 -4.73 4.23 -11.79
C HIS A 79 -5.38 3.22 -10.83
N ALA A 80 -6.29 2.37 -11.31
CA ALA A 80 -6.91 1.34 -10.50
C ALA A 80 -5.90 0.34 -9.93
N VAL A 81 -4.87 -0.02 -10.72
CA VAL A 81 -3.79 -0.91 -10.27
C VAL A 81 -2.93 -0.26 -9.18
N ARG A 82 -2.63 1.04 -9.27
CA ARG A 82 -1.92 1.76 -8.18
C ARG A 82 -2.76 1.82 -6.91
N ALA A 83 -4.04 2.16 -7.02
CA ALA A 83 -4.94 2.19 -5.86
C ALA A 83 -5.06 0.82 -5.18
N ALA A 84 -5.02 -0.28 -5.96
CA ALA A 84 -4.95 -1.62 -5.40
C ALA A 84 -3.62 -1.87 -4.68
N ALA A 85 -2.49 -1.42 -5.23
CA ALA A 85 -1.18 -1.51 -4.58
C ALA A 85 -1.16 -0.76 -3.24
N ASP A 86 -1.66 0.49 -3.22
CA ASP A 86 -1.77 1.30 -2.00
C ASP A 86 -2.59 0.58 -0.92
N THR A 87 -3.69 -0.07 -1.33
CA THR A 87 -4.57 -0.81 -0.41
C THR A 87 -3.86 -2.03 0.19
N TYR A 88 -3.07 -2.76 -0.60
CA TYR A 88 -2.30 -3.90 -0.10
C TYR A 88 -1.17 -3.46 0.83
N GLU A 89 -0.46 -2.38 0.49
CA GLU A 89 0.60 -1.81 1.33
C GLU A 89 0.06 -1.34 2.69
N GLN A 90 -1.11 -0.70 2.70
CA GLN A 90 -1.79 -0.29 3.93
C GLN A 90 -2.24 -1.51 4.76
N ALA A 91 -2.87 -2.50 4.13
CA ALA A 91 -3.34 -3.70 4.82
C ALA A 91 -2.19 -4.51 5.45
N ASP A 92 -1.04 -4.60 4.77
CA ASP A 92 0.16 -5.26 5.30
C ASP A 92 0.78 -4.48 6.46
N SER A 93 0.75 -3.15 6.40
CA SER A 93 1.21 -2.28 7.48
C SER A 93 0.35 -2.44 8.73
N GLU A 94 -0.99 -2.35 8.58
CA GLU A 94 -1.94 -2.55 9.68
C GLU A 94 -1.82 -3.95 10.29
N HIS A 95 -1.66 -4.99 9.46
CA HIS A 95 -1.46 -6.36 9.95
C HIS A 95 -0.15 -6.52 10.73
N SER A 96 0.92 -5.86 10.28
CA SER A 96 2.23 -5.89 10.94
C SER A 96 2.19 -5.18 12.30
N GLU A 97 1.51 -4.03 12.39
CA GLU A 97 1.31 -3.30 13.64
C GLU A 97 0.48 -4.12 14.64
N ASP A 98 -0.61 -4.75 14.19
CA ASP A 98 -1.45 -5.63 15.01
C ASP A 98 -0.67 -6.82 15.58
N LEU A 99 0.20 -7.43 14.77
CA LEU A 99 1.08 -8.51 15.20
C LEU A 99 2.10 -8.01 16.23
N GLN A 100 2.72 -6.85 16.00
CA GLN A 100 3.70 -6.28 16.92
C GLN A 100 3.06 -5.90 18.27
N GLN A 101 1.84 -5.36 18.27
CA GLN A 101 1.10 -5.07 19.50
C GLN A 101 0.77 -6.34 20.29
N LYS A 102 0.28 -7.38 19.61
CA LYS A 102 0.01 -8.70 20.22
C LYS A 102 1.27 -9.38 20.75
N GLU A 103 2.42 -9.17 20.14
CA GLU A 103 3.70 -9.67 20.64
C GLU A 103 4.19 -8.89 21.88
N MET A 104 3.93 -7.58 21.96
CA MET A 104 4.33 -6.75 23.10
C MET A 104 3.42 -6.87 24.33
N GLU A 105 2.11 -7.10 24.17
CA GLU A 105 1.15 -7.33 25.27
C GLU A 105 1.61 -8.38 26.30
N PRO A 106 2.01 -9.61 25.93
CA PRO A 106 2.39 -10.64 26.90
C PRO A 106 3.67 -10.30 27.67
N THR A 107 4.62 -9.60 27.05
CA THR A 107 5.82 -9.08 27.73
C THR A 107 5.47 -8.02 28.76
N THR A 108 4.55 -7.12 28.41
CA THR A 108 4.11 -6.03 29.29
C THR A 108 3.35 -6.56 30.51
N GLU A 109 2.54 -7.61 30.32
CA GLU A 109 1.80 -8.25 31.41
C GLU A 109 2.73 -9.06 32.33
N GLN A 110 3.71 -9.79 31.79
CA GLN A 110 4.73 -10.44 32.59
C GLN A 110 5.58 -9.46 33.40
N GLU A 111 5.96 -8.31 32.83
CA GLU A 111 6.69 -7.29 33.57
C GLU A 111 5.86 -6.68 34.71
N ARG A 112 4.55 -6.47 34.49
CA ARG A 112 3.63 -6.01 35.55
C ARG A 112 3.54 -7.03 36.68
N GLN A 113 3.42 -8.32 36.37
CA GLN A 113 3.42 -9.38 37.37
C GLN A 113 4.73 -9.41 38.17
N ARG A 114 5.88 -9.40 37.49
CA ARG A 114 7.20 -9.37 38.18
C ARG A 114 7.39 -8.13 39.05
N ARG A 115 6.92 -6.96 38.62
CA ARG A 115 6.95 -5.74 39.45
C ARG A 115 6.03 -5.84 40.66
N GLY A 116 4.84 -6.40 40.51
CA GLY A 116 3.91 -6.66 41.61
C GLY A 116 4.52 -7.59 42.66
N GLU A 117 5.05 -8.74 42.22
CA GLU A 117 5.73 -9.70 43.10
C GLU A 117 6.95 -9.09 43.82
N SER A 118 7.71 -8.23 43.13
CA SER A 118 8.87 -7.55 43.72
C SER A 118 8.46 -6.52 44.78
N GLN A 119 7.35 -5.81 44.58
CA GLN A 119 6.81 -4.87 45.57
C GLN A 119 6.22 -5.59 46.78
N GLU A 120 5.52 -6.69 46.58
CA GLU A 120 4.98 -7.50 47.68
C GLU A 120 6.09 -8.07 48.56
N ARG A 121 7.18 -8.57 47.94
CA ARG A 121 8.37 -9.04 48.68
C ARG A 121 9.04 -7.91 49.47
N GLN A 122 9.20 -6.72 48.88
CA GLN A 122 9.76 -5.57 49.61
C GLN A 122 8.90 -5.16 50.81
N GLN A 123 7.57 -5.22 50.69
CA GLN A 123 6.66 -4.91 51.81
C GLN A 123 6.75 -5.97 52.91
N GLN A 124 6.86 -7.26 52.55
CA GLN A 124 7.06 -8.33 53.53
C GLN A 124 8.40 -8.21 54.26
N GLU A 125 9.51 -8.00 53.55
CA GLU A 125 10.82 -7.81 54.17
C GLU A 125 10.85 -6.58 55.09
N SER A 126 10.17 -5.50 54.70
CA SER A 126 10.04 -4.29 55.54
C SER A 126 9.23 -4.57 56.81
N ALA A 127 8.13 -5.32 56.69
CA ALA A 127 7.29 -5.70 57.83
C ALA A 127 8.00 -6.69 58.77
N GLU A 128 8.77 -7.62 58.24
CA GLU A 128 9.60 -8.53 59.04
C GLU A 128 10.73 -7.78 59.76
N ALA A 129 11.38 -6.82 59.08
CA ALA A 129 12.41 -5.98 59.69
C ALA A 129 11.83 -5.12 60.84
N GLU A 130 10.65 -4.53 60.66
CA GLU A 130 9.95 -3.79 61.72
C GLU A 130 9.55 -4.70 62.89
N ALA A 131 9.05 -5.90 62.61
CA ALA A 131 8.70 -6.88 63.64
C ALA A 131 9.93 -7.37 64.43
N GLU A 132 11.07 -7.57 63.75
CA GLU A 132 12.32 -7.97 64.38
C GLU A 132 12.92 -6.83 65.22
N GLU A 133 12.80 -5.58 64.76
CA GLU A 133 13.21 -4.41 65.53
C GLU A 133 12.31 -4.18 66.76
N GLU A 134 10.99 -4.41 66.64
CA GLU A 134 10.07 -4.33 67.77
C GLU A 134 10.33 -5.46 68.80
N ALA A 135 10.65 -6.67 68.34
CA ALA A 135 11.05 -7.78 69.21
C ALA A 135 12.36 -7.49 69.96
N ARG A 136 13.34 -6.84 69.31
CA ARG A 136 14.59 -6.39 69.96
C ARG A 136 14.36 -5.25 70.96
N ARG A 137 13.40 -4.35 70.70
CA ARG A 137 13.00 -3.29 71.65
C ARG A 137 12.27 -3.83 72.89
N ARG A 138 11.60 -4.98 72.78
CA ARG A 138 10.92 -5.69 73.89
C ARG A 138 11.79 -6.74 74.58
N GLY A 139 13.12 -6.58 74.58
CA GLY A 139 14.10 -7.57 75.09
C GLY A 139 13.68 -8.29 76.38
N PRO A 140 14.16 -9.53 76.59
CA PRO A 140 13.68 -10.40 77.67
C PRO A 140 13.88 -9.70 79.01
N SER A 141 12.77 -9.46 79.71
CA SER A 141 12.78 -9.01 81.10
C SER A 141 13.30 -10.14 81.99
N GLU A 142 14.61 -10.35 81.98
CA GLU A 142 15.29 -11.10 83.04
C GLU A 142 15.51 -10.20 84.25
N GLY A 143 14.88 -10.59 85.37
CA GLY A 143 15.40 -10.48 86.74
C GLY A 143 15.54 -9.09 87.36
N ASN A 144 14.61 -8.73 88.26
CA ASN A 144 14.78 -8.88 89.73
C ASN A 144 13.51 -8.44 90.47
#